data_AF-A0AAD1XWT1-F1
#
_entry.id   AF-A0AAD1XWT1-F1
#
_cell.length_a   1.000
_cell.length_b   1.000
_cell.length_c   1.000
_cell.angle_alpha   90.00
_cell.angle_beta   90.00
_cell.angle_gamma   90.00
#
_symmetry.space_group_name_H-M   'P 1'
#
loop_
_entity.id
_entity.type
_entity.pdbx_description
1 polymer ?
#
loop_
_entity_poly.entity_id
_entity_poly.type
_entity_poly.pdbx_seq_one_letter_code
_entity_poly.pdbx_strand_id
1 'polypeptide(L)'
;MTEHLYDRDNPKSNLRYKGTGIEGLFYGVPNINERAEMIARAVAKESDGDLTKFVMQSQKPRDVAQKWRTFKNIARFFKNPVGYAYWKMRPLHKQNRVRAIWVILAAQLYFSFVAWIGTKNKKESMMAFWMHSIGETSKEQGLPLDAKPFPADRHKNYLRYSNFHQKLRNKRTSMIWTSWWCRDQNFRKYFEMRKKHGIRPSLSGFYHEKIYDDYIKSRVSLHKKNQMRDYS
;
A
#
# COMPACT_ATOMS: atom_id res chain seq x y z
N MET A 1 -28.85 27.33 -4.18
CA MET A 1 -28.39 26.02 -4.70
C MET A 1 -26.95 25.63 -4.31
N THR A 2 -26.17 26.47 -3.61
CA THR A 2 -24.77 26.13 -3.24
C THR A 2 -24.60 25.51 -1.85
N GLU A 3 -25.64 25.54 -0.99
CA GLU A 3 -25.56 25.02 0.38
C GLU A 3 -25.37 23.51 0.46
N HIS A 4 -25.86 22.74 -0.51
CA HIS A 4 -25.64 21.29 -0.55
C HIS A 4 -24.22 20.90 -0.98
N LEU A 5 -23.46 21.81 -1.59
CA LEU A 5 -22.13 21.52 -2.16
C LEU A 5 -20.99 21.73 -1.15
N TYR A 6 -21.14 22.65 -0.19
CA TYR A 6 -20.09 23.03 0.75
C TYR A 6 -20.61 23.19 2.17
N ASP A 7 -19.89 22.63 3.14
CA ASP A 7 -20.16 22.86 4.55
C ASP A 7 -19.76 24.31 4.91
N ARG A 8 -20.74 25.13 5.29
CA ARG A 8 -20.51 26.50 5.76
C ARG A 8 -19.92 26.48 7.17
N ASP A 9 -19.07 27.47 7.46
CA ASP A 9 -18.66 27.72 8.84
C ASP A 9 -19.87 28.22 9.66
N ASN A 10 -19.92 27.82 10.93
CA ASN A 10 -21.02 28.19 11.81
C ASN A 10 -21.03 29.71 11.99
N PRO A 11 -22.10 30.44 11.62
CA PRO A 11 -22.13 31.90 11.70
C PRO A 11 -21.92 32.41 13.14
N LYS A 12 -22.26 31.61 14.16
CA LYS A 12 -22.02 31.94 15.58
C LYS A 12 -20.53 31.98 15.97
N SER A 13 -19.62 31.42 15.16
CA SER A 13 -18.17 31.51 15.44
C SER A 13 -17.56 32.86 15.08
N ASN A 14 -18.11 33.56 14.07
CA ASN A 14 -17.59 34.87 13.64
C ASN A 14 -17.93 36.01 14.60
N LEU A 15 -19.02 35.86 15.35
CA LEU A 15 -19.48 36.84 16.34
C LEU A 15 -18.69 36.80 17.65
N ARG A 16 -17.88 35.75 17.88
CA ARG A 16 -17.36 35.42 19.22
C ARG A 16 -15.87 35.67 19.43
N TYR A 17 -15.10 35.94 18.38
CA TYR A 17 -13.64 36.04 18.49
C TYR A 17 -13.08 37.10 17.54
N LYS A 18 -12.46 38.15 18.12
CA LYS A 18 -11.57 39.09 17.44
C LYS A 18 -10.15 38.76 17.89
N GLY A 19 -9.43 37.99 17.08
CA GLY A 19 -8.03 37.67 17.37
C GLY A 19 -7.11 38.83 16.99
N THR A 20 -6.13 39.13 17.84
CA THR A 20 -5.03 40.08 17.54
C THR A 20 -4.04 39.53 16.52
N GLY A 21 -4.06 38.22 16.28
CA GLY A 21 -3.18 37.52 15.34
C GLY A 21 -1.88 36.97 15.95
N ILE A 22 -1.60 37.27 17.23
CA ILE A 22 -0.43 36.75 17.98
C ILE A 22 -0.36 35.22 17.92
N GLU A 23 -1.51 34.58 18.07
CA GLU A 23 -1.64 33.14 18.34
C GLU A 23 -1.36 32.26 17.12
N GLY A 24 -1.39 32.86 15.93
CA GLY A 24 -1.19 32.18 14.64
C GLY A 24 -0.12 32.84 13.78
N LEU A 25 0.85 33.53 14.40
CA LEU A 25 1.92 34.19 13.65
C LEU A 25 2.66 33.16 12.77
N PHE A 26 2.66 33.42 11.47
CA PHE A 26 3.28 32.55 10.50
C PHE A 26 4.76 32.90 10.36
N TYR A 27 5.61 32.00 10.84
CA TYR A 27 7.07 32.16 10.76
C TYR A 27 7.59 31.78 9.36
N GLY A 28 8.69 32.43 8.94
CA GLY A 28 9.38 32.10 7.68
C GLY A 28 8.84 32.77 6.41
N VAL A 29 7.95 33.76 6.54
CA VAL A 29 7.58 34.63 5.42
C VAL A 29 8.48 35.85 5.35
N PRO A 30 8.78 36.36 4.14
CA PRO A 30 9.62 37.54 3.98
C PRO A 30 9.02 38.79 4.64
N ASN A 31 7.69 38.85 4.79
CA ASN A 31 6.98 39.98 5.40
C ASN A 31 6.65 39.77 6.90
N ILE A 32 7.50 39.05 7.62
CA ILE A 32 7.28 38.76 9.04
C ILE A 32 7.24 40.03 9.91
N ASN A 33 8.09 41.01 9.61
CA ASN A 33 8.17 42.26 10.37
C ASN A 33 6.88 43.08 10.22
N GLU A 34 6.34 43.18 9.00
CA GLU A 34 5.06 43.86 8.73
C GLU A 34 3.90 43.19 9.50
N ARG A 35 3.89 41.85 9.55
CA ARG A 35 2.88 41.10 10.30
C ARG A 35 3.00 41.34 11.81
N ALA A 36 4.22 41.33 12.33
CA ALA A 36 4.49 41.62 13.73
C ALA A 36 4.06 43.05 14.09
N GLU A 37 4.31 44.02 13.20
CA GLU A 37 3.87 45.40 13.38
C GLU A 37 2.34 45.51 13.39
N MET A 38 1.64 44.85 12.47
CA MET A 38 0.17 44.84 12.44
C MET A 38 -0.43 44.23 13.72
N ILE A 39 0.21 43.18 14.24
CA ILE A 39 -0.15 42.57 15.52
C ILE A 39 0.08 43.58 16.66
N ALA A 40 1.24 44.24 16.70
CA ALA A 40 1.55 45.24 17.73
C ALA A 40 0.55 46.41 17.70
N ARG A 41 0.16 46.88 16.51
CA ARG A 41 -0.88 47.91 16.34
C ARG A 41 -2.24 47.44 16.83
N ALA A 42 -2.62 46.18 16.56
CA ALA A 42 -3.88 45.61 17.03
C ALA A 42 -3.92 45.49 18.55
N VAL A 43 -2.82 45.03 19.16
CA VAL A 43 -2.68 44.92 20.62
C VAL A 43 -2.73 46.30 21.28
N ALA A 44 -1.98 47.27 20.75
CA ALA A 44 -1.98 48.64 21.25
C ALA A 44 -3.38 49.27 21.14
N LYS A 45 -4.13 48.99 20.08
CA LYS A 45 -5.52 49.46 19.93
C LYS A 45 -6.47 48.84 20.96
N GLU A 46 -6.30 47.56 21.29
CA GLU A 46 -7.12 46.90 22.32
C GLU A 46 -6.74 47.32 23.74
N SER A 47 -5.51 47.80 23.95
CA SER A 47 -4.99 48.21 25.25
C SER A 47 -4.92 49.73 25.44
N ASP A 48 -5.53 50.52 24.56
CA ASP A 48 -5.47 52.00 24.53
C ASP A 48 -4.03 52.57 24.60
N GLY A 49 -3.08 51.89 23.95
CA GLY A 49 -1.66 52.24 23.94
C GLY A 49 -0.87 51.78 25.18
N ASP A 50 -1.53 51.27 26.22
CA ASP A 50 -0.90 50.79 27.44
C ASP A 50 -0.72 49.25 27.41
N LEU A 51 0.46 48.81 27.00
CA LEU A 51 0.80 47.38 26.90
C LEU A 51 0.79 46.66 28.26
N THR A 52 0.87 47.38 29.39
CA THR A 52 0.84 46.76 30.71
C THR A 52 -0.49 46.09 30.98
N LYS A 53 -1.60 46.66 30.49
CA LYS A 53 -2.95 46.05 30.56
C LYS A 53 -3.00 44.71 29.84
N PHE A 54 -2.37 44.61 28.67
CA PHE A 54 -2.27 43.35 27.93
C PHE A 54 -1.41 42.34 28.70
N VAL A 55 -0.27 42.76 29.26
CA VAL A 55 0.63 41.89 30.05
C VAL A 55 -0.06 41.35 31.29
N MET A 56 -0.76 42.20 32.04
CA MET A 56 -1.49 41.87 33.27
C MET A 56 -2.74 40.99 33.04
N GLN A 57 -3.19 40.85 31.80
CA GLN A 57 -4.31 39.99 31.46
C GLN A 57 -3.96 38.51 31.76
N SER A 58 -4.67 37.93 32.74
CA SER A 58 -4.41 36.58 33.27
C SER A 58 -4.67 35.46 32.27
N GLN A 59 -5.61 35.67 31.35
CA GLN A 59 -5.85 34.79 30.22
C GLN A 59 -5.53 35.53 28.93
N LYS A 60 -4.43 35.14 28.29
CA LYS A 60 -4.14 35.58 26.93
C LYS A 60 -5.23 35.04 26.00
N PRO A 61 -5.66 35.84 25.01
CA PRO A 61 -6.65 35.38 24.03
C PRO A 61 -6.13 34.10 23.35
N ARG A 62 -7.07 33.21 23.03
CA ARG A 62 -6.83 31.96 22.30
C ARG A 62 -7.86 31.83 21.17
N ASP A 63 -7.45 31.25 20.06
CA ASP A 63 -8.22 31.17 18.83
C ASP A 63 -9.12 29.95 18.97
N VAL A 64 -10.26 30.20 19.62
CA VAL A 64 -11.28 29.17 19.87
C VAL A 64 -11.81 28.60 18.54
N ALA A 65 -11.71 29.34 17.43
CA ALA A 65 -12.12 28.86 16.12
C ALA A 65 -11.22 27.74 15.60
N GLN A 66 -9.95 27.68 16.02
CA GLN A 66 -9.02 26.62 15.63
C GLN A 66 -9.16 25.31 16.41
N LYS A 67 -9.82 25.31 17.58
CA LYS A 67 -9.90 24.14 18.50
C LYS A 67 -10.30 22.83 17.82
N TRP A 68 -11.22 22.88 16.87
CA TRP A 68 -11.74 21.69 16.16
C TRP A 68 -11.30 21.61 14.69
N ARG A 69 -10.37 22.46 14.25
CA ARG A 69 -10.00 22.58 12.83
C ARG A 69 -9.42 21.28 12.28
N THR A 70 -8.61 20.57 13.07
CA THR A 70 -8.03 19.27 12.69
C THR A 70 -9.12 18.22 12.46
N PHE A 71 -10.05 18.07 13.41
CA PHE A 71 -11.17 17.14 13.28
C PHE A 71 -12.09 17.47 12.11
N LYS A 72 -12.39 18.76 11.89
CA LYS A 72 -13.16 19.21 10.71
C LYS A 72 -12.45 18.82 9.40
N ASN A 73 -11.14 18.94 9.33
CA ASN A 73 -10.37 18.55 8.15
C ASN A 73 -10.34 17.03 7.96
N ILE A 74 -10.23 16.25 9.03
CA ILE A 74 -10.35 14.79 8.99
C ILE A 74 -11.74 14.39 8.48
N ALA A 75 -12.80 14.99 9.01
CA ALA A 75 -14.16 14.73 8.55
C ALA A 75 -14.35 15.09 7.06
N ARG A 76 -13.79 16.21 6.59
CA ARG A 76 -13.81 16.58 5.15
C ARG A 76 -13.05 15.57 4.29
N PHE A 77 -11.92 15.05 4.78
CA PHE A 77 -11.16 14.01 4.09
C PHE A 77 -11.97 12.73 3.97
N PHE A 78 -12.66 12.29 5.03
CA PHE A 78 -13.52 11.11 4.93
C PHE A 78 -14.77 11.33 4.07
N LYS A 79 -15.36 12.54 4.07
CA LYS A 79 -16.52 12.90 3.24
C LYS A 79 -16.17 12.86 1.74
N ASN A 80 -15.02 13.39 1.36
CA ASN A 80 -14.54 13.35 -0.02
C ASN A 80 -13.00 13.34 -0.07
N PRO A 81 -12.36 12.16 -0.03
CA PRO A 81 -10.90 12.06 0.10
C PRO A 81 -10.16 12.58 -1.13
N VAL A 82 -10.68 12.28 -2.32
CA VAL A 82 -10.08 12.70 -3.59
C VAL A 82 -10.19 14.20 -3.77
N GLY A 83 -11.38 14.78 -3.53
CA GLY A 83 -11.60 16.21 -3.64
C GLY A 83 -10.75 17.00 -2.62
N TYR A 84 -10.71 16.54 -1.37
CA TYR A 84 -9.88 17.16 -0.34
C TYR A 84 -8.39 17.13 -0.71
N ALA A 85 -7.87 15.96 -1.13
CA ALA A 85 -6.49 15.82 -1.56
C ALA A 85 -6.18 16.71 -2.78
N TYR A 86 -7.06 16.74 -3.79
CA TYR A 86 -6.90 17.58 -4.97
C TYR A 86 -6.75 19.06 -4.61
N TRP A 87 -7.68 19.60 -3.80
CA TRP A 87 -7.65 21.02 -3.42
C TRP A 87 -6.45 21.37 -2.53
N LYS A 88 -6.00 20.45 -1.68
CA LYS A 88 -4.79 20.63 -0.86
C LYS A 88 -3.50 20.58 -1.68
N MET A 89 -3.46 19.77 -2.74
CA MET A 89 -2.29 19.63 -3.61
C MET A 89 -2.26 20.65 -4.76
N ARG A 90 -3.39 21.31 -5.07
CA ARG A 90 -3.50 22.30 -6.16
C ARG A 90 -2.42 23.39 -6.15
N PRO A 91 -2.04 24.00 -5.01
CA PRO A 91 -0.98 25.01 -5.00
C PRO A 91 0.38 24.46 -5.44
N LEU A 92 0.70 23.23 -5.04
CA LEU A 92 1.95 22.56 -5.42
C LEU A 92 1.98 22.23 -6.91
N HIS A 93 0.83 21.87 -7.48
CA HIS A 93 0.68 21.62 -8.91
C HIS A 93 0.79 22.91 -9.73
N LYS A 94 0.20 24.02 -9.27
CA LYS A 94 0.30 25.34 -9.92
C LYS A 94 1.74 25.86 -9.95
N GLN A 95 2.51 25.59 -8.91
CA GLN A 95 3.93 25.98 -8.84
C GLN A 95 4.86 25.04 -9.61
N ASN A 96 4.31 24.05 -10.34
CA ASN A 96 5.05 23.02 -11.08
C ASN A 96 6.13 22.31 -10.24
N ARG A 97 5.93 22.22 -8.92
CA ARG A 97 6.89 21.61 -8.00
C ARG A 97 6.83 20.08 -8.05
N VAL A 98 5.70 19.53 -8.49
CA VAL A 98 5.46 18.09 -8.56
C VAL A 98 5.37 17.67 -10.02
N ARG A 99 6.45 17.08 -10.54
CA ARG A 99 6.43 16.45 -11.86
C ARG A 99 5.78 15.07 -11.78
N ALA A 100 5.04 14.68 -12.81
CA ALA A 100 4.36 13.38 -12.86
C ALA A 100 5.32 12.19 -12.62
N ILE A 101 6.57 12.29 -13.10
CA ILE A 101 7.59 11.26 -12.90
C ILE A 101 7.92 11.00 -11.42
N TRP A 102 7.92 12.05 -10.59
CA TRP A 102 8.16 11.92 -9.15
C TRP A 102 6.99 11.23 -8.44
N VAL A 103 5.75 11.48 -8.91
CA VAL A 103 4.56 10.81 -8.39
C VAL A 103 4.61 9.32 -8.72
N ILE A 104 4.95 8.97 -9.96
CA ILE A 104 5.09 7.57 -10.39
C ILE A 104 6.20 6.88 -9.59
N LEU A 105 7.35 7.52 -9.41
CA LEU A 105 8.47 6.98 -8.63
C LEU A 105 8.06 6.74 -7.17
N ALA A 106 7.47 7.74 -6.52
CA ALA A 106 7.02 7.63 -5.14
C ALA A 106 5.95 6.53 -4.97
N ALA A 107 5.00 6.44 -5.91
CA ALA A 107 3.99 5.38 -5.92
C ALA A 107 4.63 4.00 -6.07
N GLN A 108 5.57 3.84 -7.01
CA GLN A 108 6.27 2.58 -7.23
C GLN A 108 7.06 2.13 -5.98
N LEU A 109 7.77 3.06 -5.33
CA LEU A 109 8.51 2.78 -4.09
C LEU A 109 7.56 2.39 -2.96
N TYR A 110 6.45 3.12 -2.82
CA TYR A 110 5.42 2.83 -1.82
C TYR A 110 4.81 1.44 -2.01
N PHE A 111 4.36 1.11 -3.23
CA PHE A 111 3.77 -0.22 -3.49
C PHE A 111 4.79 -1.34 -3.33
N SER A 112 6.04 -1.13 -3.72
CA SER A 112 7.13 -2.11 -3.51
C SER A 112 7.38 -2.35 -2.02
N PHE A 113 7.35 -1.29 -1.21
CA PHE A 113 7.51 -1.38 0.24
C PHE A 113 6.33 -2.11 0.90
N VAL A 114 5.09 -1.78 0.53
CA VAL A 114 3.89 -2.46 1.05
C VAL A 114 3.90 -3.95 0.66
N ALA A 115 4.26 -4.27 -0.58
CA ALA A 115 4.40 -5.66 -1.02
C ALA A 115 5.49 -6.41 -0.24
N TRP A 116 6.62 -5.76 0.04
CA TRP A 116 7.67 -6.33 0.89
C TRP A 116 7.18 -6.61 2.31
N ILE A 117 6.50 -5.66 2.97
CA ILE A 117 5.91 -5.88 4.30
C ILE A 117 4.94 -7.06 4.28
N GLY A 118 3.99 -7.07 3.33
CA GLY A 118 2.98 -8.12 3.24
C GLY A 118 3.59 -9.51 3.00
N THR A 119 4.60 -9.60 2.12
CA THR A 119 5.29 -10.87 1.85
C THR A 119 6.17 -11.32 3.01
N LYS A 120 6.84 -10.39 3.70
CA LYS A 120 7.64 -10.67 4.90
C LYS A 120 6.75 -11.23 6.00
N ASN A 121 5.69 -10.51 6.38
CA ASN A 121 4.78 -10.93 7.45
C ASN A 121 4.13 -12.29 7.16
N LYS A 122 3.73 -12.53 5.90
CA LYS A 122 3.18 -13.83 5.49
C LYS A 122 4.21 -14.95 5.63
N LYS A 123 5.45 -14.75 5.17
CA LYS A 123 6.51 -15.75 5.26
C LYS A 123 6.86 -16.06 6.71
N GLU A 124 7.06 -15.04 7.53
CA GLU A 124 7.39 -15.19 8.94
C GLU A 124 6.28 -15.93 9.70
N SER A 125 5.00 -15.60 9.42
CA SER A 125 3.87 -16.30 10.00
C SER A 125 3.80 -17.78 9.59
N MET A 126 4.04 -18.08 8.31
CA MET A 126 4.06 -19.46 7.81
C MET A 126 5.24 -20.25 8.39
N MET A 127 6.42 -19.64 8.50
CA MET A 127 7.60 -20.27 9.09
C MET A 127 7.38 -20.55 10.58
N ALA A 128 6.85 -19.59 11.33
CA ALA A 128 6.53 -19.77 12.74
C ALA A 128 5.50 -20.90 12.95
N PHE A 129 4.44 -20.95 12.13
CA PHE A 129 3.45 -22.03 12.20
C PHE A 129 4.05 -23.40 11.87
N TRP A 130 4.92 -23.48 10.88
CA TRP A 130 5.59 -24.71 10.48
C TRP A 130 6.59 -25.19 11.54
N MET A 131 7.43 -24.30 12.07
CA MET A 131 8.37 -24.61 13.15
C MET A 131 7.64 -25.08 14.42
N HIS A 132 6.51 -24.47 14.75
CA HIS A 132 5.66 -24.93 15.85
C HIS A 132 5.10 -26.33 15.58
N SER A 133 4.71 -26.63 14.33
CA SER A 133 4.18 -27.94 13.94
C SER A 133 5.24 -29.05 13.99
N ILE A 134 6.52 -28.73 13.81
CA ILE A 134 7.65 -29.66 13.94
C ILE A 134 8.13 -29.78 15.40
N GLY A 135 7.73 -28.85 16.27
CA GLY A 135 8.13 -28.81 17.67
C GLY A 135 9.48 -28.12 17.91
N GLU A 136 10.03 -27.41 16.93
CA GLU A 136 11.27 -26.64 17.10
C GLU A 136 11.05 -25.31 17.84
N THR A 137 9.82 -24.81 17.87
CA THR A 137 9.45 -23.60 18.61
C THR A 137 8.30 -23.89 19.55
N SER A 138 8.43 -23.47 20.82
CA SER A 138 7.37 -23.50 21.83
C SER A 138 6.85 -22.09 22.10
N LYS A 139 5.70 -21.94 22.79
CA LYS A 139 5.21 -20.63 23.25
C LYS A 139 6.24 -19.87 24.09
N GLU A 140 7.14 -20.60 24.76
CA GLU A 140 8.20 -20.06 25.61
C GLU A 140 9.53 -19.83 24.87
N GLN A 141 9.74 -20.48 23.72
CA GLN A 141 10.96 -20.39 22.94
C GLN A 141 10.70 -19.53 21.70
N GLY A 142 11.36 -18.37 21.63
CA GLY A 142 11.32 -17.51 20.44
C GLY A 142 11.88 -18.22 19.19
N LEU A 143 11.69 -17.61 18.02
CA LEU A 143 12.29 -18.11 16.77
C LEU A 143 13.80 -18.34 16.99
N PRO A 144 14.36 -19.51 16.61
CA PRO A 144 15.79 -19.74 16.74
C PRO A 144 16.52 -18.65 15.95
N LEU A 145 17.36 -17.88 16.65
CA LEU A 145 18.25 -16.91 16.01
C LEU A 145 19.23 -17.71 15.15
N ASP A 146 19.13 -17.56 13.84
CA ASP A 146 20.07 -18.15 12.91
C ASP A 146 21.46 -17.55 13.19
N ALA A 147 22.36 -18.33 13.77
CA ALA A 147 23.67 -17.86 14.27
C ALA A 147 24.61 -17.38 13.14
N LYS A 148 24.23 -17.59 11.87
CA LYS A 148 24.92 -17.07 10.71
C LYS A 148 23.94 -16.23 9.88
N PRO A 149 23.89 -14.90 10.07
CA PRO A 149 23.35 -14.06 9.01
C PRO A 149 24.34 -14.18 7.86
N PHE A 150 24.09 -15.07 6.88
CA PHE A 150 24.70 -14.86 5.58
C PHE A 150 24.27 -13.45 5.17
N PRO A 151 25.20 -12.48 5.03
CA PRO A 151 24.80 -11.17 4.56
C PRO A 151 24.37 -11.39 3.11
N ALA A 152 23.06 -11.49 2.89
CA ALA A 152 22.53 -11.34 1.56
C ALA A 152 22.91 -9.92 1.15
N ASP A 153 23.97 -9.76 0.34
CA ASP A 153 24.49 -8.48 -0.11
C ASP A 153 23.37 -7.75 -0.86
N ARG A 154 22.69 -6.83 -0.16
CA ARG A 154 21.52 -6.12 -0.69
C ARG A 154 21.91 -4.88 -1.49
N HIS A 155 23.20 -4.57 -1.63
CA HIS A 155 23.65 -3.36 -2.30
C HIS A 155 23.46 -3.42 -3.82
N LYS A 156 23.47 -4.62 -4.42
CA LYS A 156 23.29 -4.84 -5.88
C LYS A 156 21.82 -4.93 -6.34
N ASN A 157 20.87 -4.61 -5.46
CA ASN A 157 19.47 -4.99 -5.59
C ASN A 157 18.55 -3.95 -6.25
N TYR A 158 18.96 -2.70 -6.45
CA TYR A 158 18.00 -1.66 -6.82
C TYR A 158 17.67 -1.59 -8.32
N LEU A 159 18.60 -1.94 -9.22
CA LEU A 159 18.38 -1.85 -10.67
C LEU A 159 17.96 -3.17 -11.37
N ARG A 160 18.21 -4.35 -10.77
CA ARG A 160 18.02 -5.65 -11.47
C ARG A 160 16.69 -6.38 -11.18
N TYR A 161 15.82 -5.83 -10.32
CA TYR A 161 14.67 -6.59 -9.80
C TYR A 161 13.33 -6.47 -10.53
N SER A 162 13.19 -5.68 -11.60
CA SER A 162 11.97 -5.76 -12.41
C SER A 162 11.87 -7.09 -13.17
N ASN A 163 13.00 -7.67 -13.61
CA ASN A 163 13.00 -8.86 -14.48
C ASN A 163 13.58 -10.15 -13.85
N PHE A 164 14.42 -10.09 -12.81
CA PHE A 164 15.12 -11.29 -12.30
C PHE A 164 14.45 -12.05 -11.15
N HIS A 165 13.41 -11.52 -10.50
CA HIS A 165 12.65 -12.27 -9.49
C HIS A 165 11.73 -13.36 -10.06
N GLN A 166 11.77 -13.63 -11.38
CA GLN A 166 11.18 -14.84 -11.94
C GLN A 166 11.87 -16.13 -11.47
N LYS A 167 13.14 -16.10 -11.05
CA LYS A 167 13.88 -17.32 -10.64
C LYS A 167 13.46 -17.86 -9.26
N LEU A 168 13.02 -17.00 -8.34
CA LEU A 168 12.53 -17.39 -7.01
C LEU A 168 11.00 -17.41 -6.91
N ARG A 169 10.30 -16.98 -7.96
CA ARG A 169 8.87 -17.23 -8.09
C ARG A 169 8.74 -18.73 -8.32
N ASN A 170 8.28 -19.49 -7.33
CA ASN A 170 7.80 -20.85 -7.57
C ASN A 170 6.70 -20.75 -8.63
N LYS A 171 7.03 -21.04 -9.90
CA LYS A 171 6.13 -20.79 -11.03
C LYS A 171 4.86 -21.66 -10.96
N ARG A 172 4.85 -22.68 -10.11
CA ARG A 172 3.69 -23.28 -9.43
C ARG A 172 4.22 -24.13 -8.27
N THR A 173 3.50 -24.19 -7.14
CA THR A 173 3.74 -25.22 -6.09
C THR A 173 3.60 -26.64 -6.63
N SER A 174 2.87 -26.83 -7.75
CA SER A 174 2.86 -28.10 -8.46
C SER A 174 4.23 -28.48 -9.04
N MET A 175 5.14 -27.53 -9.26
CA MET A 175 6.46 -27.78 -9.86
C MET A 175 7.49 -28.39 -8.91
N ILE A 176 7.15 -28.55 -7.62
CA ILE A 176 7.75 -29.59 -6.75
C ILE A 176 7.14 -30.95 -7.15
N TRP A 177 7.09 -31.19 -8.45
CA TRP A 177 6.81 -32.51 -8.98
C TRP A 177 8.01 -33.35 -8.55
N THR A 178 7.74 -34.45 -7.83
CA THR A 178 8.59 -35.65 -7.82
C THR A 178 9.36 -35.75 -9.13
N SER A 179 10.64 -36.14 -9.16
CA SER A 179 11.37 -36.24 -10.43
C SER A 179 10.62 -37.19 -11.37
N TRP A 180 9.78 -36.65 -12.26
CA TRP A 180 8.83 -37.44 -13.05
C TRP A 180 9.58 -38.44 -13.91
N TRP A 181 10.76 -38.06 -14.39
CA TRP A 181 11.70 -38.94 -15.07
C TRP A 181 12.06 -40.20 -14.28
N CYS A 182 12.29 -40.08 -12.96
CA CYS A 182 12.59 -41.24 -12.10
C CYS A 182 11.31 -41.98 -11.69
N ARG A 183 10.22 -41.26 -11.39
CA ARG A 183 8.92 -41.87 -11.06
C ARG A 183 8.40 -42.72 -12.23
N ASP A 184 8.54 -42.22 -13.46
CA ASP A 184 8.02 -42.88 -14.64
C ASP A 184 8.88 -44.12 -15.01
N GLN A 185 10.12 -44.23 -14.52
CA GLN A 185 10.87 -45.51 -14.61
C GLN A 185 10.16 -46.65 -13.86
N ASN A 186 9.39 -46.35 -12.81
CA ASN A 186 8.64 -47.38 -12.08
C ASN A 186 7.58 -48.06 -12.96
N PHE A 187 7.13 -47.42 -14.05
CA PHE A 187 6.21 -48.06 -15.01
C PHE A 187 6.81 -49.28 -15.72
N ARG A 188 8.15 -49.38 -15.82
CA ARG A 188 8.83 -50.56 -16.40
C ARG A 188 8.47 -51.85 -15.65
N LYS A 189 8.44 -51.79 -14.31
CA LYS A 189 8.07 -52.94 -13.46
C LYS A 189 6.65 -53.43 -13.77
N TYR A 190 5.71 -52.51 -13.98
CA TYR A 190 4.33 -52.85 -14.34
C TYR A 190 4.23 -53.45 -15.74
N PHE A 191 5.03 -52.98 -16.70
CA PHE A 191 5.06 -53.57 -18.05
C PHE A 191 5.65 -54.99 -18.04
N GLU A 192 6.71 -55.24 -17.27
CA GLU A 192 7.29 -56.58 -17.10
C GLU A 192 6.29 -57.55 -16.45
N MET A 193 5.62 -57.11 -15.38
CA MET A 193 4.57 -57.90 -14.72
C MET A 193 3.43 -58.26 -15.67
N ARG A 194 2.94 -57.31 -16.47
CA ARG A 194 1.87 -57.58 -17.45
C ARG A 194 2.29 -58.59 -18.51
N LYS A 195 3.54 -58.52 -19.00
CA LYS A 195 4.09 -59.51 -19.94
C LYS A 195 4.15 -60.90 -19.29
N LYS A 196 4.62 -60.99 -18.05
CA LYS A 196 4.70 -62.26 -17.30
C LYS A 196 3.33 -62.92 -17.09
N HIS A 197 2.29 -62.12 -16.84
CA HIS A 197 0.93 -62.60 -16.59
C HIS A 197 0.03 -62.65 -17.84
N GLY A 198 0.58 -62.44 -19.04
CA GLY A 198 -0.19 -62.49 -20.30
C GLY A 198 -1.27 -61.40 -20.44
N ILE A 199 -1.19 -60.32 -19.66
CA ILE A 199 -2.19 -59.25 -19.64
C ILE A 199 -1.92 -58.31 -20.82
N ARG A 200 -2.71 -58.46 -21.89
CA ARG A 200 -2.62 -57.61 -23.07
C ARG A 200 -3.08 -56.16 -22.77
N PRO A 201 -2.61 -55.16 -23.52
CA PRO A 201 -3.20 -53.81 -23.52
C PRO A 201 -4.70 -53.87 -23.83
N SER A 202 -5.49 -52.96 -23.27
CA SER A 202 -6.91 -52.85 -23.62
C SER A 202 -7.04 -52.54 -25.11
N LEU A 203 -7.88 -53.29 -25.82
CA LEU A 203 -8.20 -53.02 -27.23
C LEU A 203 -9.05 -51.76 -27.42
N SER A 204 -9.67 -51.27 -26.34
CA SER A 204 -10.55 -50.10 -26.32
C SER A 204 -9.81 -48.76 -26.17
N GLY A 205 -8.50 -48.70 -26.45
CA GLY A 205 -7.67 -47.51 -26.24
C GLY A 205 -7.38 -47.19 -24.77
N PHE A 206 -6.70 -46.07 -24.50
CA PHE A 206 -6.52 -45.57 -23.14
C PHE A 206 -7.84 -44.99 -22.62
N TYR A 207 -8.26 -45.36 -21.41
CA TYR A 207 -9.48 -44.84 -20.76
C TYR A 207 -9.55 -43.30 -20.75
N HIS A 208 -8.39 -42.63 -20.72
CA HIS A 208 -8.27 -41.18 -20.67
C HIS A 208 -8.22 -40.49 -22.05
N GLU A 209 -8.27 -41.22 -23.17
CA GLU A 209 -8.27 -40.60 -24.51
C GLU A 209 -9.43 -39.62 -24.69
N LYS A 210 -10.64 -39.99 -24.26
CA LYS A 210 -11.80 -39.09 -24.29
C LYS A 210 -11.57 -37.78 -23.53
N ILE A 211 -10.93 -37.87 -22.36
CA ILE A 211 -10.61 -36.68 -21.54
C ILE A 211 -9.60 -35.79 -22.25
N TYR A 212 -8.62 -36.39 -22.93
CA TYR A 212 -7.63 -35.65 -23.71
C TYR A 212 -8.25 -34.95 -24.92
N ASP A 213 -9.12 -35.65 -25.65
CA ASP A 213 -9.86 -35.12 -26.79
C ASP A 213 -10.78 -33.97 -26.37
N ASP A 214 -11.50 -34.13 -25.26
CA ASP A 214 -12.38 -33.10 -24.72
C ASP A 214 -11.60 -31.86 -24.24
N TYR A 215 -10.42 -32.07 -23.64
CA TYR A 215 -9.51 -30.98 -23.28
C TYR A 215 -9.01 -30.23 -24.52
N ILE A 216 -8.59 -30.94 -25.58
CA ILE A 216 -8.16 -30.32 -26.84
C ILE A 216 -9.30 -29.51 -27.45
N LYS A 217 -10.51 -30.09 -27.57
CA LYS A 217 -11.70 -29.40 -28.09
C LYS A 217 -11.99 -28.13 -27.31
N SER A 218 -11.93 -28.19 -25.98
CA SER A 218 -12.11 -27.03 -25.10
C SER A 218 -11.07 -25.93 -25.38
N ARG A 219 -9.79 -26.30 -25.50
CA ARG A 219 -8.69 -25.33 -25.78
C ARG A 219 -8.82 -24.69 -27.16
N VAL A 220 -9.17 -25.47 -28.18
CA VAL A 220 -9.42 -24.97 -29.55
C VAL A 220 -10.61 -24.00 -29.56
N SER A 221 -11.70 -24.34 -28.87
CA SER A 221 -12.89 -23.47 -28.77
C SER A 221 -12.57 -22.14 -28.08
N LEU A 222 -11.79 -22.18 -26.99
CA LEU A 222 -11.35 -20.99 -26.26
C LEU A 222 -10.45 -20.12 -27.15
N HIS A 223 -9.53 -20.73 -27.89
CA HIS A 223 -8.65 -20.00 -28.80
C HIS A 223 -9.41 -19.28 -29.90
N LYS A 224 -10.40 -19.95 -30.52
CA LYS A 224 -11.29 -19.32 -31.51
C LYS A 224 -12.09 -18.14 -30.92
N LYS A 225 -12.62 -18.27 -29.70
CA LYS A 225 -13.32 -17.18 -29.00
C LYS A 225 -12.40 -15.99 -28.75
N ASN A 226 -11.16 -16.23 -28.33
CA ASN A 226 -10.19 -15.16 -28.10
C ASN A 226 -9.84 -14.44 -29.41
N GLN A 227 -9.61 -15.18 -30.50
CA GLN A 227 -9.38 -14.56 -31.81
C GLN A 227 -10.54 -13.66 -32.22
N MET A 228 -11.80 -14.12 -32.14
CA MET A 228 -12.96 -13.29 -32.49
C MET A 228 -13.07 -12.02 -31.63
N ARG A 229 -12.70 -12.11 -30.34
CA ARG A 229 -12.71 -10.97 -29.43
C ARG A 229 -11.66 -9.92 -29.77
N ASP A 230 -10.53 -10.33 -30.35
CA ASP A 230 -9.46 -9.42 -30.76
C ASP A 230 -9.76 -8.75 -32.12
N TYR A 231 -10.76 -9.23 -32.87
CA TYR A 231 -11.25 -8.65 -34.13
C TYR A 231 -12.56 -7.84 -33.99
N SER A 232 -13.15 -7.76 -32.79
CA SER A 232 -14.32 -6.91 -32.49
C SER A 232 -13.92 -5.68 -31.69
#